data_AF-A0A371S4V4-F1
#
_entry.id   AF-A0A371S4V4-F1
#
_cell.length_a   1.000
_cell.length_b   1.000
_cell.length_c   1.000
_cell.angle_alpha   90.00
_cell.angle_beta   90.00
_cell.angle_gamma   90.00
#
_symmetry.space_group_name_H-M   'P 1'
#
loop_
_entity.id
_entity.type
_entity.pdbx_description
1 polymer ?
#
loop_
_entity_poly.entity_id
_entity_poly.type
_entity_poly.pdbx_seq_one_letter_code
_entity_poly.pdbx_strand_id
1 'polypeptide(L)'
;MLVSIYGYHRLEKGFVYPIVPVAIKADFLSESYFSELSEQYDQIRSEHRKWYIFDNSKAIASYAILTQMMEDLVGNQKLLNGHKQFELFFETFNQHVKQLPYITEEIHYFRNELNRYGEAPEQLEEMIELVACGKWQLFSARYHRYEVSEYDAAYNVKFISLNGRFEVVYHAETGQMVNDPVNMGTYNYAPGSIHPWKYYQHHKYDKVPWKKWGNTNQISYNDITKRQSRHGSTEQKKSTEELQNLIKNKISDSQKCR
;
A
#
# COMPACT_ATOMS: atom_id res chain seq x y z
N MET A 1 37.99 -2.34 2.68
CA MET A 1 37.28 -1.53 1.68
C MET A 1 37.14 -2.38 0.42
N LEU A 2 35.99 -3.04 0.23
CA LEU A 2 35.60 -3.71 -1.01
C LEU A 2 34.07 -3.80 -0.98
N VAL A 3 33.45 -2.97 -1.81
CA VAL A 3 32.00 -2.78 -1.91
C VAL A 3 31.43 -3.94 -2.71
N SER A 4 30.52 -4.71 -2.09
CA SER A 4 29.75 -5.74 -2.78
C SER A 4 28.62 -5.09 -3.57
N ILE A 5 28.76 -5.08 -4.89
CA ILE A 5 27.75 -4.69 -5.85
C ILE A 5 26.84 -5.91 -6.07
N TYR A 6 25.76 -6.03 -5.29
CA TYR A 6 24.67 -6.94 -5.66
C TYR A 6 23.79 -6.26 -6.71
N GLY A 7 24.21 -6.41 -7.96
CA GLY A 7 23.39 -6.14 -9.13
C GLY A 7 22.29 -7.19 -9.27
N TYR A 8 21.07 -6.85 -8.87
CA TYR A 8 19.86 -7.53 -9.35
C TYR A 8 19.29 -6.75 -10.55
N HIS A 9 19.97 -6.87 -11.68
CA HIS A 9 19.41 -6.52 -13.00
C HIS A 9 19.32 -7.79 -13.84
N ARG A 10 18.27 -8.60 -13.62
CA ARG A 10 17.83 -9.62 -14.59
C ARG A 10 16.49 -10.21 -14.14
N LEU A 11 15.41 -9.79 -14.81
CA LEU A 11 14.18 -10.54 -15.13
C LEU A 11 12.95 -9.64 -15.46
N GLU A 12 13.11 -8.32 -15.69
CA GLU A 12 11.97 -7.50 -16.15
C GLU A 12 11.69 -7.58 -17.67
N LYS A 13 12.55 -8.23 -18.46
CA LYS A 13 12.29 -8.42 -19.90
C LYS A 13 11.66 -9.79 -20.16
N GLY A 14 10.35 -9.82 -20.37
CA GLY A 14 9.74 -10.80 -21.30
C GLY A 14 8.53 -11.61 -20.82
N PHE A 15 8.14 -11.52 -19.55
CA PHE A 15 6.88 -12.16 -19.13
C PHE A 15 5.74 -11.15 -19.29
N VAL A 16 4.64 -11.58 -19.90
CA VAL A 16 3.39 -10.83 -19.98
C VAL A 16 2.34 -11.79 -19.43
N TYR A 17 1.58 -11.33 -18.44
CA TYR A 17 0.51 -12.16 -17.90
C TYR A 17 -0.55 -12.35 -18.98
N PRO A 18 -0.95 -13.60 -19.28
CA PRO A 18 -2.05 -13.82 -20.20
C PRO A 18 -3.34 -13.29 -19.57
N ILE A 19 -4.24 -12.79 -20.41
CA ILE A 19 -5.62 -12.52 -20.00
C ILE A 19 -6.31 -13.88 -19.85
N VAL A 20 -6.69 -14.22 -18.63
CA VAL A 20 -7.41 -15.46 -18.32
C VAL A 20 -8.73 -15.06 -17.68
N PRO A 21 -9.88 -15.43 -18.27
CA PRO A 21 -11.17 -15.12 -17.69
C PRO A 21 -11.34 -15.91 -16.37
N VAL A 22 -11.91 -15.24 -15.36
CA VAL A 22 -12.31 -15.87 -14.09
C VAL A 22 -13.83 -15.81 -14.04
N ALA A 23 -14.47 -16.96 -13.79
CA ALA A 23 -15.93 -17.03 -13.72
C ALA A 23 -16.38 -17.17 -12.27
N ILE A 24 -16.78 -16.05 -11.66
CA ILE A 24 -17.39 -16.02 -10.33
C ILE A 24 -18.89 -15.80 -10.48
N LYS A 25 -19.68 -16.67 -9.85
CA LYS A 25 -21.16 -16.60 -9.82
C LYS A 25 -21.65 -16.12 -8.46
N ALA A 26 -20.88 -16.37 -7.41
CA ALA A 26 -21.23 -15.97 -6.06
C ALA A 26 -21.26 -14.45 -5.90
N ASP A 27 -22.13 -13.97 -5.01
CA ASP A 27 -22.22 -12.56 -4.66
C ASP A 27 -20.91 -12.06 -4.05
N PHE A 28 -20.48 -10.87 -4.43
CA PHE A 28 -19.25 -10.24 -3.93
C PHE A 28 -19.18 -10.27 -2.40
N LEU A 29 -18.02 -10.70 -1.86
CA LEU A 29 -17.74 -10.87 -0.43
C LEU A 29 -18.56 -11.95 0.31
N SER A 30 -19.36 -12.76 -0.37
CA SER A 30 -19.94 -13.97 0.23
C SER A 30 -18.84 -15.00 0.57
N GLU A 31 -19.15 -16.01 1.40
CA GLU A 31 -18.19 -17.10 1.64
C GLU A 31 -17.91 -17.89 0.35
N SER A 32 -18.96 -18.12 -0.45
CA SER A 32 -18.86 -18.75 -1.76
C SER A 32 -17.98 -17.96 -2.74
N TYR A 33 -17.96 -16.63 -2.67
CA TYR A 33 -17.06 -15.79 -3.48
C TYR A 33 -15.59 -16.19 -3.27
N PHE A 34 -15.15 -16.27 -2.02
CA PHE A 34 -13.77 -16.65 -1.72
C PHE A 34 -13.47 -18.12 -2.05
N SER A 35 -14.43 -19.02 -1.88
CA SER A 35 -14.30 -20.41 -2.31
C SER A 35 -14.13 -20.50 -3.83
N GLU A 36 -14.96 -19.81 -4.61
CA GLU A 36 -14.89 -19.79 -6.08
C GLU A 36 -13.59 -19.16 -6.57
N LEU A 37 -13.09 -18.07 -5.95
CA LEU A 37 -11.77 -17.53 -6.25
C LEU A 37 -10.66 -18.58 -6.05
N SER A 38 -10.72 -19.34 -4.96
CA SER A 38 -9.75 -20.40 -4.69
C SER A 38 -9.83 -21.55 -5.70
N GLU A 39 -11.04 -21.96 -6.08
CA GLU A 39 -11.25 -23.01 -7.09
C GLU A 39 -10.76 -22.57 -8.46
N GLN A 40 -11.07 -21.33 -8.88
CA GLN A 40 -10.59 -20.75 -10.12
C GLN A 40 -9.06 -20.62 -10.12
N TYR A 41 -8.45 -20.22 -9.00
CA TYR A 41 -7.01 -20.19 -8.86
C TYR A 41 -6.38 -21.56 -9.13
N ASP A 42 -6.90 -22.62 -8.49
CA ASP A 42 -6.34 -23.97 -8.63
C ASP A 42 -6.57 -24.54 -10.03
N GLN A 43 -7.72 -24.26 -10.65
CA GLN A 43 -8.01 -24.64 -12.03
C GLN A 43 -7.01 -23.99 -12.99
N ILE A 44 -6.90 -22.66 -13.00
CA ILE A 44 -6.00 -21.91 -13.89
C ILE A 44 -4.56 -22.34 -13.66
N ARG A 45 -4.15 -22.48 -12.39
CA ARG A 45 -2.80 -22.95 -12.06
C ARG A 45 -2.55 -24.34 -12.63
N SER A 46 -3.50 -25.26 -12.55
CA SER A 46 -3.36 -26.61 -13.10
C SER A 46 -3.23 -26.59 -14.63
N GLU A 47 -4.07 -25.82 -15.32
CA GLU A 47 -4.06 -25.69 -16.79
C GLU A 47 -2.75 -25.09 -17.32
N HIS A 48 -2.16 -24.16 -16.58
CA HIS A 48 -0.91 -23.50 -16.95
C HIS A 48 0.34 -24.16 -16.38
N ARG A 49 0.20 -25.28 -15.64
CA ARG A 49 1.31 -25.96 -14.98
C ARG A 49 2.30 -26.51 -16.01
N LYS A 50 3.57 -26.17 -15.82
CA LYS A 50 4.68 -26.74 -16.62
C LYS A 50 5.53 -27.66 -15.76
N TRP A 51 6.11 -28.69 -16.36
CA TRP A 51 6.87 -29.74 -15.64
C TRP A 51 8.32 -29.35 -15.30
N TYR A 52 8.81 -28.18 -15.71
CA TYR A 52 10.21 -27.77 -15.56
C TYR A 52 10.38 -26.41 -14.86
N ILE A 53 11.65 -26.05 -14.59
CA ILE A 53 12.17 -25.01 -13.66
C ILE A 53 11.56 -23.60 -13.80
N PHE A 54 10.83 -23.29 -14.89
CA PHE A 54 10.18 -21.99 -15.13
C PHE A 54 8.64 -22.09 -15.10
N ASP A 55 8.08 -22.68 -14.04
CA ASP A 55 6.64 -22.77 -13.83
C ASP A 55 6.07 -21.43 -13.32
N ASN A 56 5.43 -20.68 -14.22
CA ASN A 56 4.75 -19.42 -13.91
C ASN A 56 3.24 -19.62 -13.62
N SER A 57 2.75 -20.85 -13.50
CA SER A 57 1.32 -21.14 -13.32
C SER A 57 0.69 -20.41 -12.13
N LYS A 58 1.39 -20.37 -10.99
CA LYS A 58 0.94 -19.61 -9.79
C LYS A 58 0.81 -18.12 -10.07
N ALA A 59 1.76 -17.57 -10.83
CA ALA A 59 1.77 -16.16 -11.16
C ALA A 59 0.64 -15.81 -12.14
N ILE A 60 0.37 -16.69 -13.11
CA ILE A 60 -0.76 -16.56 -14.05
C ILE A 60 -2.08 -16.62 -13.30
N ALA A 61 -2.28 -17.64 -12.48
CA ALA A 61 -3.49 -17.80 -11.70
C ALA A 61 -3.72 -16.63 -10.73
N SER A 62 -2.70 -16.22 -9.97
CA SER A 62 -2.82 -15.07 -9.07
C SER A 62 -3.09 -13.76 -9.81
N TYR A 63 -2.51 -13.55 -10.99
CA TYR A 63 -2.81 -12.36 -11.78
C TYR A 63 -4.28 -12.33 -12.21
N ALA A 64 -4.81 -13.45 -12.72
CA ALA A 64 -6.21 -13.56 -13.11
C ALA A 64 -7.15 -13.29 -11.92
N ILE A 65 -6.87 -13.87 -10.75
CA ILE A 65 -7.65 -13.62 -9.53
C ILE A 65 -7.57 -12.15 -9.10
N LEU A 66 -6.39 -11.52 -9.16
CA LEU A 66 -6.25 -10.11 -8.81
C LEU A 66 -7.06 -9.21 -9.74
N THR A 67 -6.98 -9.41 -11.05
CA THR A 67 -7.77 -8.65 -12.02
C THR A 67 -9.27 -8.79 -11.75
N GLN A 68 -9.74 -10.01 -11.47
CA GLN A 68 -11.13 -10.23 -11.09
C GLN A 68 -11.51 -9.49 -9.80
N MET A 69 -10.71 -9.61 -8.73
CA MET A 69 -10.97 -8.92 -7.46
C MET A 69 -10.94 -7.39 -7.61
N MET A 70 -10.10 -6.85 -8.50
CA MET A 70 -10.04 -5.43 -8.82
C MET A 70 -11.33 -4.97 -9.51
N GLU A 71 -11.79 -5.70 -10.54
CA GLU A 71 -13.04 -5.43 -11.24
C GLU A 71 -14.25 -5.52 -10.31
N ASP A 72 -14.31 -6.57 -9.48
CA ASP A 72 -15.40 -6.77 -8.51
C ASP A 72 -15.46 -5.63 -7.50
N LEU A 73 -14.32 -5.20 -6.95
CA LEU A 73 -14.29 -4.09 -6.00
C LEU A 73 -14.73 -2.78 -6.66
N VAL A 74 -14.28 -2.49 -7.88
CA VAL A 74 -14.70 -1.28 -8.62
C VAL A 74 -16.21 -1.30 -8.88
N GLY A 75 -16.78 -2.46 -9.22
CA GLY A 75 -18.22 -2.63 -9.38
C GLY A 75 -19.02 -2.51 -8.07
N ASN A 76 -18.39 -2.72 -6.92
CA ASN A 76 -19.05 -2.90 -5.63
C ASN A 76 -18.46 -2.07 -4.48
N GLN A 77 -17.87 -0.90 -4.77
CA GLN A 77 -17.10 -0.10 -3.79
C GLN A 77 -17.79 0.10 -2.43
N LYS A 78 -19.10 0.34 -2.43
CA LYS A 78 -19.87 0.61 -1.20
C LYS A 78 -20.06 -0.63 -0.32
N LEU A 79 -19.88 -1.83 -0.85
CA LEU A 79 -20.17 -3.09 -0.15
C LEU A 79 -19.02 -3.55 0.75
N LEU A 80 -17.79 -3.06 0.54
CA LEU A 80 -16.63 -3.52 1.32
C LEU A 80 -16.59 -2.90 2.72
N ASN A 81 -16.88 -1.60 2.87
CA ASN A 81 -16.82 -0.90 4.16
C ASN A 81 -17.77 -1.52 5.19
N GLY A 82 -17.23 -1.86 6.36
CA GLY A 82 -17.99 -2.48 7.46
C GLY A 82 -18.45 -3.92 7.20
N HIS A 83 -18.05 -4.53 6.08
CA HIS A 83 -18.44 -5.91 5.78
C HIS A 83 -17.69 -6.92 6.65
N LYS A 84 -18.35 -8.03 7.03
CA LYS A 84 -17.74 -9.09 7.87
C LYS A 84 -16.48 -9.72 7.26
N GLN A 85 -16.38 -9.70 5.93
CA GLN A 85 -15.23 -10.23 5.17
C GLN A 85 -14.23 -9.15 4.72
N PHE A 86 -14.29 -7.95 5.31
CA PHE A 86 -13.38 -6.84 4.98
C PHE A 86 -11.91 -7.28 5.07
N GLU A 87 -11.50 -7.86 6.20
CA GLU A 87 -10.13 -8.31 6.40
C GLU A 87 -9.74 -9.45 5.44
N LEU A 88 -10.66 -10.40 5.22
CA LEU A 88 -10.43 -11.53 4.31
C LEU A 88 -10.18 -11.06 2.88
N PHE A 89 -10.88 -10.02 2.42
CA PHE A 89 -10.65 -9.44 1.09
C PHE A 89 -9.20 -8.95 0.93
N PHE A 90 -8.72 -8.10 1.85
CA PHE A 90 -7.35 -7.57 1.79
C PHE A 90 -6.29 -8.65 1.99
N GLU A 91 -6.55 -9.65 2.83
CA GLU A 91 -5.65 -10.78 3.02
C GLU A 91 -5.50 -11.59 1.75
N THR A 92 -6.62 -11.98 1.12
CA THR A 92 -6.64 -12.70 -0.16
C THR A 92 -5.94 -11.90 -1.26
N PHE A 93 -6.26 -10.61 -1.39
CA PHE A 93 -5.63 -9.73 -2.37
C PHE A 93 -4.10 -9.68 -2.18
N ASN A 94 -3.64 -9.39 -0.96
CA ASN A 94 -2.22 -9.31 -0.65
C ASN A 94 -1.50 -10.65 -0.84
N GLN A 95 -2.17 -11.77 -0.57
CA GLN A 95 -1.61 -13.11 -0.79
C GLN A 95 -1.36 -13.35 -2.28
N HIS A 96 -2.31 -13.00 -3.15
CA HIS A 96 -2.11 -13.16 -4.60
C HIS A 96 -1.04 -12.21 -5.15
N VAL A 97 -0.97 -10.95 -4.68
CA VAL A 97 0.12 -10.03 -5.04
C VAL A 97 1.48 -10.66 -4.71
N LYS A 98 1.59 -11.32 -3.56
CA LYS A 98 2.84 -11.96 -3.12
C LYS A 98 3.25 -13.19 -3.93
N GLN A 99 2.38 -13.74 -4.77
CA GLN A 99 2.70 -14.81 -5.72
C GLN A 99 3.25 -14.26 -7.05
N LEU A 100 3.18 -12.95 -7.29
CA LEU A 100 3.65 -12.38 -8.54
C LEU A 100 5.19 -12.23 -8.54
N PRO A 101 5.88 -12.59 -9.65
CA PRO A 101 7.29 -12.26 -9.81
C PRO A 101 7.54 -10.74 -9.84
N TYR A 102 6.62 -9.95 -10.42
CA TYR A 102 6.62 -8.49 -10.43
C TYR A 102 5.18 -7.98 -10.47
N ILE A 103 4.96 -6.74 -10.03
CA ILE A 103 3.65 -6.08 -10.07
C ILE A 103 3.48 -5.37 -11.41
N THR A 104 2.28 -5.36 -11.97
CA THR A 104 1.93 -4.55 -13.16
C THR A 104 1.59 -3.12 -12.76
N GLU A 105 1.67 -2.18 -13.71
CA GLU A 105 1.34 -0.77 -13.43
C GLU A 105 -0.10 -0.60 -12.91
N GLU A 106 -1.02 -1.38 -13.48
CA GLU A 106 -2.43 -1.42 -13.09
C GLU A 106 -2.60 -1.82 -11.61
N ILE A 107 -2.01 -2.94 -11.20
CA ILE A 107 -2.04 -3.39 -9.80
C ILE A 107 -1.32 -2.36 -8.92
N HIS A 108 -0.21 -1.77 -9.37
CA HIS A 108 0.49 -0.74 -8.59
C HIS A 108 -0.40 0.46 -8.29
N TYR A 109 -1.06 1.06 -9.28
CA TYR A 109 -1.93 2.21 -9.01
C TYR A 109 -3.25 1.83 -8.32
N PHE A 110 -3.72 0.59 -8.44
CA PHE A 110 -4.90 0.12 -7.71
C PHE A 110 -4.75 0.22 -6.19
N ARG A 111 -3.51 0.29 -5.67
CA ARG A 111 -3.23 0.58 -4.26
C ARG A 111 -3.89 1.87 -3.78
N ASN A 112 -4.07 2.86 -4.66
CA ASN A 112 -4.71 4.11 -4.29
C ASN A 112 -6.21 3.91 -4.04
N GLU A 113 -6.86 3.04 -4.80
CA GLU A 113 -8.26 2.66 -4.57
C GLU A 113 -8.38 1.87 -3.26
N LEU A 114 -7.51 0.88 -3.04
CA LEU A 114 -7.46 0.12 -1.78
C LEU A 114 -7.22 1.03 -0.56
N ASN A 115 -6.41 2.08 -0.69
CA ASN A 115 -6.08 2.95 0.44
C ASN A 115 -7.29 3.72 1.00
N ARG A 116 -8.33 3.93 0.18
CA ARG A 116 -9.55 4.66 0.55
C ARG A 116 -10.37 3.95 1.64
N TYR A 117 -10.16 2.66 1.80
CA TYR A 117 -10.82 1.82 2.80
C TYR A 117 -10.12 1.83 4.16
N GLY A 118 -9.04 2.62 4.32
CA GLY A 118 -8.30 2.69 5.58
C GLY A 118 -9.00 3.41 6.72
N GLU A 119 -10.10 4.14 6.44
CA GLU A 119 -10.80 4.99 7.42
C GLU A 119 -9.90 6.08 8.04
N ALA A 120 -8.93 6.59 7.28
CA ALA A 120 -8.19 7.78 7.70
C ALA A 120 -9.13 9.00 7.68
N PRO A 121 -9.24 9.77 8.78
CA PRO A 121 -10.08 10.97 8.81
C PRO A 121 -9.51 12.07 7.91
N GLU A 122 -10.29 13.10 7.60
CA GLU A 122 -9.79 14.19 6.73
C GLU A 122 -8.85 15.16 7.48
N GLN A 123 -8.94 15.19 8.80
CA GLN A 123 -8.22 16.13 9.66
C GLN A 123 -7.24 15.42 10.61
N LEU A 124 -6.08 16.03 10.79
CA LEU A 124 -5.00 15.54 11.66
C LEU A 124 -5.44 15.36 13.12
N GLU A 125 -6.32 16.24 13.63
CA GLU A 125 -6.79 16.18 15.01
C GLU A 125 -7.51 14.86 15.31
N GLU A 126 -8.40 14.43 14.40
CA GLU A 126 -9.08 13.14 14.52
C GLU A 126 -8.11 11.96 14.37
N MET A 127 -7.09 12.09 13.50
CA MET A 127 -6.06 11.06 13.38
C MET A 127 -5.27 10.90 14.69
N ILE A 128 -4.99 11.99 15.41
CA ILE A 128 -4.31 11.93 16.72
C ILE A 128 -5.14 11.14 17.72
N GLU A 129 -6.46 11.29 17.73
CA GLU A 129 -7.35 10.47 18.57
C GLU A 129 -7.28 8.99 18.19
N LEU A 130 -7.28 8.66 16.89
CA LEU A 130 -7.12 7.27 16.43
C LEU A 130 -5.77 6.66 16.80
N VAL A 131 -4.70 7.46 16.78
CA VAL A 131 -3.38 7.05 17.26
C VAL A 131 -3.38 6.83 18.77
N ALA A 132 -4.04 7.71 19.54
CA ALA A 132 -4.17 7.55 20.97
C ALA A 132 -4.93 6.26 21.35
N CYS A 133 -5.89 5.86 20.50
CA CYS A 133 -6.64 4.61 20.63
C CYS A 133 -5.94 3.40 19.99
N GLY A 134 -4.69 3.54 19.53
CA GLY A 134 -3.87 2.44 19.02
C GLY A 134 -4.30 1.89 17.66
N LYS A 135 -5.19 2.56 16.92
CA LYS A 135 -5.65 2.14 15.59
C LYS A 135 -4.67 2.52 14.48
N TRP A 136 -3.92 3.59 14.71
CA TRP A 136 -2.92 4.15 13.80
C TRP A 136 -1.64 4.48 14.56
N GLN A 137 -0.56 4.70 13.83
CA GLN A 137 0.73 5.10 14.41
C GLN A 137 1.41 6.15 13.56
N LEU A 138 2.02 7.14 14.21
CA LEU A 138 2.90 8.11 13.57
C LEU A 138 4.15 7.39 13.04
N PHE A 139 4.52 7.65 11.79
CA PHE A 139 5.63 6.99 11.13
C PHE A 139 6.61 7.99 10.50
N SER A 140 7.87 7.57 10.34
CA SER A 140 8.88 8.39 9.69
C SER A 140 8.61 8.55 8.20
N ALA A 141 8.25 9.76 7.80
CA ALA A 141 8.07 10.15 6.40
C ALA A 141 9.41 10.54 5.76
N ARG A 142 10.35 9.61 5.57
CA ARG A 142 11.56 9.91 4.75
C ARG A 142 11.16 10.27 3.32
N TYR A 143 10.30 9.44 2.75
CA TYR A 143 9.55 9.72 1.54
C TYR A 143 8.28 10.49 1.96
N HIS A 144 7.59 11.21 1.07
CA HIS A 144 6.47 12.14 1.38
C HIS A 144 6.83 13.55 1.87
N ARG A 145 8.10 13.97 1.70
CA ARG A 145 8.58 15.32 2.06
C ARG A 145 9.32 15.99 0.91
N TYR A 146 8.82 15.85 -0.31
CA TYR A 146 9.38 16.51 -1.48
C TYR A 146 8.64 17.81 -1.72
N GLU A 147 9.37 18.90 -1.97
CA GLU A 147 8.79 20.23 -2.14
C GLU A 147 7.75 20.29 -3.27
N VAL A 148 6.67 21.04 -3.00
CA VAL A 148 5.61 21.38 -3.94
C VAL A 148 5.34 22.88 -3.91
N SER A 149 4.59 23.43 -4.87
CA SER A 149 4.35 24.88 -4.94
C SER A 149 3.40 25.39 -3.86
N GLU A 150 2.58 24.49 -3.31
CA GLU A 150 1.42 24.84 -2.51
C GLU A 150 1.73 24.96 -1.01
N TYR A 151 2.76 24.28 -0.49
CA TYR A 151 3.07 24.22 0.95
C TYR A 151 4.52 23.75 1.19
N ASP A 152 5.07 24.00 2.40
CA ASP A 152 6.40 23.49 2.81
C ASP A 152 6.31 22.01 3.24
N ALA A 153 6.91 21.13 2.44
CA ALA A 153 6.87 19.69 2.69
C ALA A 153 7.62 19.23 3.97
N ALA A 154 8.33 20.13 4.66
CA ALA A 154 8.89 19.88 5.98
C ALA A 154 7.83 19.55 7.03
N TYR A 155 6.58 19.98 6.85
CA TYR A 155 5.50 19.74 7.81
C TYR A 155 4.67 18.49 7.53
N ASN A 156 4.95 17.76 6.44
CA ASN A 156 4.22 16.53 6.12
C ASN A 156 4.49 15.40 7.13
N VAL A 157 3.48 14.96 7.85
CA VAL A 157 3.57 13.86 8.81
C VAL A 157 2.79 12.66 8.29
N LYS A 158 3.42 11.48 8.34
CA LYS A 158 2.83 10.23 7.84
C LYS A 158 2.31 9.39 8.98
N PHE A 159 1.12 8.82 8.79
CA PHE A 159 0.55 7.81 9.67
C PHE A 159 0.33 6.53 8.88
N ILE A 160 0.44 5.41 9.58
CA ILE A 160 0.14 4.08 9.05
C ILE A 160 -0.84 3.39 9.99
N SER A 161 -1.76 2.59 9.45
CA SER A 161 -2.69 1.80 10.26
C SER A 161 -1.92 0.79 11.12
N LEU A 162 -2.55 0.28 12.18
CA LEU A 162 -1.91 -0.70 13.07
C LEU A 162 -1.46 -1.96 12.31
N ASN A 163 -2.26 -2.41 11.34
CA ASN A 163 -1.91 -3.53 10.46
C ASN A 163 -0.88 -3.17 9.37
N GLY A 164 -0.51 -1.89 9.25
CA GLY A 164 0.49 -1.33 8.33
C GLY A 164 0.08 -1.28 6.86
N ARG A 165 -1.19 -1.59 6.54
CA ARG A 165 -1.70 -1.62 5.16
C ARG A 165 -2.06 -0.24 4.64
N PHE A 166 -2.66 0.61 5.46
CA PHE A 166 -3.16 1.91 5.03
C PHE A 166 -2.20 3.01 5.45
N GLU A 167 -2.02 4.00 4.60
CA GLU A 167 -1.17 5.14 4.88
C GLU A 167 -1.89 6.45 4.58
N VAL A 168 -1.63 7.47 5.39
CA VAL A 168 -2.12 8.82 5.15
C VAL A 168 -1.03 9.82 5.52
N VAL A 169 -1.03 10.96 4.86
CA VAL A 169 -0.12 12.07 5.14
C VAL A 169 -0.96 13.31 5.43
N TYR A 170 -0.58 14.05 6.47
CA TYR A 170 -1.17 15.35 6.78
C TYR A 170 -0.09 16.41 6.80
N HIS A 171 -0.48 17.65 6.54
CA HIS A 171 0.37 18.80 6.77
C HIS A 171 0.19 19.26 8.22
N ALA A 172 1.25 19.18 9.04
CA ALA A 172 1.15 19.34 10.49
C ALA A 172 0.65 20.74 10.94
N GLU A 173 0.96 21.81 10.19
CA GLU A 173 0.51 23.16 10.57
C GLU A 173 -0.95 23.44 10.19
N THR A 174 -1.43 22.88 9.09
CA THR A 174 -2.79 23.15 8.59
C THR A 174 -3.79 22.09 9.03
N GLY A 175 -3.31 20.93 9.47
CA GLY A 175 -4.12 19.76 9.82
C GLY A 175 -4.72 19.03 8.62
N GLN A 176 -4.51 19.52 7.40
CA GLN A 176 -5.15 19.01 6.19
C GLN A 176 -4.45 17.76 5.65
N MET A 177 -5.25 16.83 5.12
CA MET A 177 -4.77 15.66 4.40
C MET A 177 -4.02 16.07 3.12
N VAL A 178 -2.86 15.45 2.91
CA VAL A 178 -2.00 15.65 1.74
C VAL A 178 -2.36 14.63 0.67
N ASN A 179 -2.96 15.12 -0.41
CA ASN A 179 -3.43 14.30 -1.55
C ASN A 179 -2.67 14.57 -2.85
N ASP A 180 -1.60 15.36 -2.82
CA ASP A 180 -0.82 15.59 -4.03
C ASP A 180 -0.10 14.31 -4.47
N PRO A 181 0.06 14.10 -5.80
CA PRO A 181 0.72 12.91 -6.34
C PRO A 181 2.14 12.63 -5.84
N VAL A 182 2.84 13.63 -5.30
CA VAL A 182 4.24 13.52 -4.88
C VAL A 182 4.32 12.93 -3.47
N ASN A 183 3.45 13.39 -2.57
CA ASN A 183 3.54 13.12 -1.14
C ASN A 183 2.36 12.36 -0.53
N MET A 184 1.30 12.05 -1.28
CA MET A 184 0.14 11.29 -0.75
C MET A 184 0.52 9.94 -0.12
N GLY A 185 -0.30 9.51 0.85
CA GLY A 185 -0.27 8.15 1.40
C GLY A 185 -0.86 7.12 0.43
N THR A 186 -0.44 5.86 0.54
CA THR A 186 -0.84 4.78 -0.37
C THR A 186 -1.00 3.45 0.37
N TYR A 187 -1.71 2.48 -0.20
CA TYR A 187 -1.88 1.17 0.43
C TYR A 187 -0.64 0.29 0.28
N ASN A 188 -0.18 -0.41 1.32
CA ASN A 188 0.92 -1.38 1.28
C ASN A 188 0.42 -2.82 1.09
N TYR A 189 0.83 -3.46 -0.01
CA TYR A 189 0.60 -4.89 -0.23
C TYR A 189 1.38 -5.77 0.75
N ALA A 190 2.56 -5.29 1.17
CA ALA A 190 3.38 -5.91 2.18
C ALA A 190 3.78 -4.87 3.23
N PRO A 191 3.10 -4.84 4.41
CA PRO A 191 3.47 -3.95 5.50
C PRO A 191 4.95 -4.03 5.86
N GLY A 192 5.57 -2.87 6.05
CA GLY A 192 6.98 -2.76 6.43
C GLY A 192 7.29 -3.46 7.76
N SER A 193 8.48 -4.05 7.87
CA SER A 193 8.92 -4.74 9.08
C SER A 193 10.45 -4.80 9.15
N ILE A 194 11.00 -4.92 10.36
CA ILE A 194 12.41 -5.23 10.59
C ILE A 194 12.75 -6.70 10.25
N HIS A 195 11.75 -7.57 10.18
CA HIS A 195 11.96 -8.97 9.85
C HIS A 195 12.43 -9.10 8.39
N PRO A 196 13.58 -9.74 8.10
CA PRO A 196 14.21 -9.69 6.78
C PRO A 196 13.31 -10.11 5.62
N TRP A 197 12.50 -11.15 5.80
CA TRP A 197 11.58 -11.63 4.77
C TRP A 197 10.46 -10.63 4.47
N LYS A 198 9.85 -10.06 5.52
CA LYS A 198 8.79 -9.04 5.37
C LYS A 198 9.36 -7.74 4.79
N TYR A 199 10.57 -7.36 5.19
CA TYR A 199 11.30 -6.25 4.59
C TYR A 199 11.51 -6.46 3.08
N TYR A 200 11.94 -7.66 2.69
CA TYR A 200 12.11 -8.01 1.27
C TYR A 200 10.78 -7.93 0.51
N GLN A 201 9.69 -8.46 1.07
CA GLN A 201 8.37 -8.38 0.45
C GLN A 201 7.92 -6.92 0.27
N HIS A 202 8.03 -6.08 1.30
CA HIS A 202 7.73 -4.65 1.19
C HIS A 202 8.59 -3.95 0.13
N HIS A 203 9.88 -4.28 0.08
CA HIS A 203 10.77 -3.74 -0.94
C HIS A 203 10.32 -4.13 -2.35
N LYS A 204 10.04 -5.43 -2.58
CA LYS A 204 9.67 -5.99 -3.87
C LYS A 204 8.32 -5.47 -4.37
N TYR A 205 7.33 -5.41 -3.49
CA TYR A 205 5.93 -5.17 -3.87
C TYR A 205 5.48 -3.71 -3.69
N ASP A 206 6.11 -2.93 -2.82
CA ASP A 206 5.70 -1.54 -2.61
C ASP A 206 6.77 -0.55 -3.10
N LYS A 207 8.05 -0.77 -2.73
CA LYS A 207 9.12 0.21 -3.02
C LYS A 207 9.64 0.15 -4.45
N VAL A 208 9.84 -1.04 -5.02
CA VAL A 208 10.33 -1.18 -6.40
C VAL A 208 9.31 -0.62 -7.40
N PRO A 209 8.01 -0.95 -7.33
CA PRO A 209 6.99 -0.34 -8.19
C PRO A 209 6.91 1.18 -8.02
N TRP A 210 6.94 1.69 -6.79
CA TRP A 210 6.97 3.14 -6.54
C TRP A 210 8.20 3.82 -7.18
N LYS A 211 9.39 3.21 -7.11
CA LYS A 211 10.59 3.74 -7.79
C LYS A 211 10.49 3.71 -9.31
N LYS A 212 9.62 2.87 -9.86
CA LYS A 212 9.39 2.77 -11.30
C LYS A 212 8.36 3.79 -11.77
N TRP A 213 7.27 3.95 -11.02
CA TRP A 213 6.05 4.62 -11.48
C TRP A 213 5.60 5.83 -10.64
N GLY A 214 6.14 6.06 -9.44
CA GLY A 214 5.63 7.08 -8.52
C GLY A 214 4.36 6.64 -7.78
N ASN A 215 3.63 7.58 -7.16
CA ASN A 215 2.35 7.24 -6.49
C ASN A 215 1.17 7.20 -7.47
N THR A 216 1.23 8.01 -8.54
CA THR A 216 0.21 8.09 -9.59
C THR A 216 0.90 8.24 -10.95
N ASN A 217 0.14 8.09 -12.03
CA ASN A 217 0.63 8.32 -13.40
C ASN A 217 0.84 9.81 -13.75
N GLN A 218 0.54 10.74 -12.84
CA GLN A 218 0.65 12.18 -13.09
C GLN A 218 2.10 12.68 -12.97
N ILE A 219 2.94 12.00 -12.19
CA ILE A 219 4.34 12.39 -11.99
C ILE A 219 5.24 11.16 -11.85
N SER A 220 6.33 11.14 -12.61
CA SER A 220 7.30 10.04 -12.57
C SER A 220 8.13 10.08 -11.28
N TYR A 221 8.62 8.92 -10.82
CA TYR A 221 9.59 8.85 -9.73
C TYR A 221 10.84 9.72 -9.98
N ASN A 222 11.30 9.79 -11.22
CA ASN A 222 12.45 10.62 -11.58
C ASN A 222 12.18 12.11 -11.36
N ASP A 223 10.95 12.57 -11.58
CA ASP A 223 10.59 13.97 -11.37
C ASP A 223 10.28 14.27 -9.90
N ILE A 224 9.70 13.31 -9.17
CA ILE A 224 9.59 13.37 -7.70
C ILE A 224 10.97 13.57 -7.08
N THR A 225 11.96 12.75 -7.48
CA THR A 225 13.28 12.73 -6.83
C THR A 225 14.21 13.88 -7.20
N LYS A 226 13.89 14.67 -8.24
CA LYS A 226 14.56 15.94 -8.54
C LYS A 226 14.14 17.08 -7.62
N ARG A 227 12.97 16.96 -6.97
CA ARG A 227 12.48 17.99 -6.03
C ARG A 227 13.33 18.00 -4.78
N GLN A 228 13.47 19.17 -4.17
CA GLN A 228 14.16 19.31 -2.89
C GLN A 228 13.41 18.49 -1.83
N SER A 229 14.12 17.57 -1.17
CA SER A 229 13.57 16.89 0.00
C SER A 229 13.77 17.75 1.23
N ARG A 230 12.71 17.93 2.02
CA ARG A 230 12.72 18.61 3.32
C ARG A 230 12.96 17.64 4.48
N HIS A 231 13.23 16.37 4.20
CA HIS A 231 13.58 15.39 5.21
C HIS A 231 14.87 15.79 5.96
N GLY A 232 14.83 15.78 7.30
CA GLY A 232 15.96 16.14 8.15
C GLY A 232 16.14 17.64 8.39
N SER A 233 15.29 18.50 7.80
CA SER A 233 15.24 19.94 8.06
C SER A 233 14.91 20.24 9.53
N THR A 234 15.20 21.46 9.97
CA THR A 234 14.92 21.91 11.34
C THR A 234 13.41 21.97 11.59
N GLU A 235 12.65 22.46 10.62
CA GLU A 235 11.19 22.57 10.62
C GLU A 235 10.55 21.18 10.75
N GLN A 236 11.06 20.19 10.00
CA GLN A 236 10.60 18.81 10.10
C GLN A 236 10.84 18.21 11.47
N LYS A 237 12.03 18.39 12.05
CA LYS A 237 12.36 17.85 13.37
C LYS A 237 11.46 18.46 14.44
N LYS A 238 11.32 19.78 14.42
CA LYS A 238 10.49 20.54 15.37
C LYS A 238 9.02 20.11 15.32
N SER A 239 8.41 20.12 14.13
CA SER A 239 7.01 19.74 13.96
C SER A 239 6.73 18.28 14.32
N THR A 240 7.68 17.37 14.06
CA THR A 240 7.56 15.97 14.46
C THR A 240 7.61 15.81 15.98
N GLU A 241 8.51 16.53 16.66
CA GLU A 241 8.64 16.49 18.12
C GLU A 241 7.40 17.08 18.81
N GLU A 242 6.89 18.21 18.32
CA GLU A 242 5.66 18.83 18.82
C GLU A 242 4.45 17.88 18.69
N LEU A 243 4.30 17.24 17.52
CA LEU A 243 3.23 16.27 17.28
C LEU A 243 3.36 15.01 18.16
N GLN A 244 4.58 14.51 18.37
CA GLN A 244 4.83 13.39 19.28
C GLN A 244 4.44 13.72 20.71
N ASN A 245 4.76 14.93 21.19
CA ASN A 245 4.36 15.39 22.51
C ASN A 245 2.84 15.52 22.62
N LEU A 246 2.17 16.05 21.60
CA LEU A 246 0.72 16.15 21.54
C LEU A 246 0.05 14.77 21.63
N ILE A 247 0.51 13.80 20.84
CA ILE A 247 0.02 12.41 20.86
C ILE A 247 0.24 11.79 22.24
N LYS A 248 1.42 11.97 22.84
CA LYS A 248 1.74 11.43 24.18
C LYS A 248 0.81 11.99 25.26
N ASN A 249 0.52 13.29 25.22
CA ASN A 249 -0.42 13.92 26.15
C ASN A 249 -1.83 13.35 25.94
N LYS A 250 -2.30 13.24 24.70
CA LYS A 250 -3.60 12.65 24.37
C LYS A 250 -3.76 11.20 24.83
N ILE A 251 -2.72 10.37 24.66
CA ILE A 251 -2.69 9.00 25.19
C ILE A 251 -2.84 9.00 26.72
N SER A 252 -2.19 9.95 27.40
CA SER A 252 -2.24 10.06 28.87
C SER A 252 -3.62 10.49 29.37
N ASP A 253 -4.32 11.35 28.61
CA ASP A 253 -5.64 11.88 28.95
C ASP A 253 -6.79 10.93 28.56
N SER A 254 -6.57 10.02 27.61
CA SER A 254 -7.57 9.11 27.08
C SER A 254 -7.93 7.99 28.10
N GLN A 255 -9.01 8.20 28.86
CA GLN A 255 -9.76 7.14 29.56
C GLN A 255 -10.79 6.42 28.65
N LYS A 256 -11.00 6.89 27.41
CA LYS A 256 -12.22 6.62 26.60
C LYS A 256 -12.11 5.53 25.53
N CYS A 257 -10.93 4.94 25.33
CA CYS A 257 -10.71 3.94 24.28
C CYS A 257 -10.44 2.51 24.80
N ARG A 258 -10.78 2.23 26.06
CA ARG A 258 -10.83 0.87 26.62
C ARG A 258 -12.24 0.31 26.58
#